data_AF-A0A2S6NGV5-F1
#
_entry.id   AF-A0A2S6NGV5-F1
#
_cell.length_a   1.000
_cell.length_b   1.000
_cell.length_c   1.000
_cell.angle_alpha   90.00
_cell.angle_beta   90.00
_cell.angle_gamma   90.00
#
_symmetry.space_group_name_H-M   'P 1'
#
loop_
_entity.id
_entity.type
_entity.pdbx_description
1 polymer ?
#
loop_
_entity_poly.entity_id
_entity_poly.type
_entity_poly.pdbx_seq_one_letter_code
_entity_poly.pdbx_strand_id
1 'polypeptide(L)'
;MQVTWFSIEMFDAKGKRTYHNSFVTDLPVTVGNVAELAACGRARWKIENETFNVLKCGGYNLEHNFGHGKDTLASVLVVLNLLAFANHTVASLAVPAWRTALAAKGATYRFFEHLRTITTYVVFQNWAHLLHAIAEADIRPP
;
A
#
# COMPACT_ATOMS: atom_id res chain seq x y z
N MET A 1 -8.56 17.55 30.23
CA MET A 1 -7.64 17.74 29.09
C MET A 1 -8.29 18.73 28.15
N GLN A 2 -7.67 19.88 27.88
CA GLN A 2 -8.21 20.80 26.87
C GLN A 2 -7.88 20.26 25.48
N VAL A 3 -8.88 20.19 24.63
CA VAL A 3 -8.73 19.82 23.21
C VAL A 3 -9.10 21.02 22.37
N THR A 4 -8.36 21.23 21.29
CA THR A 4 -8.62 22.26 20.29
C THR A 4 -8.67 21.61 18.91
N TRP A 5 -9.00 22.39 17.89
CA TRP A 5 -9.07 21.90 16.51
C TRP A 5 -8.56 22.95 15.53
N PHE A 6 -8.18 22.47 14.34
CA PHE A 6 -7.88 23.30 13.19
C PHE A 6 -8.31 22.58 11.92
N SER A 7 -8.49 23.31 10.83
CA SER A 7 -8.82 22.73 9.51
C SER A 7 -7.89 23.22 8.43
N ILE A 8 -7.85 22.46 7.34
CA ILE A 8 -7.12 22.79 6.13
C ILE A 8 -8.07 22.66 4.94
N GLU A 9 -7.96 23.63 4.04
CA GLU A 9 -8.61 23.58 2.73
C GLU A 9 -7.56 23.80 1.65
N MET A 10 -7.66 23.04 0.57
CA MET A 10 -6.85 23.26 -0.62
C MET A 10 -7.77 23.51 -1.79
N PHE A 11 -7.34 24.43 -2.66
CA PHE A 11 -8.06 24.83 -3.85
C PHE A 11 -7.16 24.58 -5.06
N ASP A 12 -7.76 24.16 -6.18
CA ASP A 12 -7.05 24.12 -7.45
C ASP A 12 -6.83 25.53 -8.02
N ALA A 13 -6.11 25.61 -9.15
CA ALA A 13 -5.86 26.87 -9.84
C ALA A 13 -7.15 27.58 -10.32
N LYS A 14 -8.30 26.89 -10.37
CA LYS A 14 -9.61 27.44 -10.74
C LYS A 14 -10.44 27.84 -9.51
N GLY A 15 -9.88 27.76 -8.31
CA GLY A 15 -10.57 28.08 -7.05
C GLY A 15 -11.56 27.00 -6.59
N LYS A 16 -11.58 25.81 -7.21
CA LYS A 16 -12.40 24.70 -6.73
C LYS A 16 -11.68 24.02 -5.57
N ARG A 17 -12.40 23.82 -4.45
CA ARG A 17 -11.87 23.08 -3.30
C ARG A 17 -11.59 21.62 -3.69
N THR A 18 -10.34 21.20 -3.59
CA THR A 18 -9.86 19.84 -3.90
C THR A 18 -9.67 18.99 -2.66
N TYR A 19 -9.48 19.62 -1.51
CA TYR A 19 -9.29 18.94 -0.23
C TYR A 19 -9.85 19.77 0.90
N HIS A 20 -10.47 19.09 1.88
CA HIS A 20 -10.91 19.68 3.13
C HIS A 20 -10.72 18.63 4.23
N ASN A 21 -10.11 19.00 5.35
CA ASN A 21 -10.05 18.15 6.52
C ASN A 21 -9.94 18.97 7.80
N SER A 22 -10.36 18.38 8.92
CA SER A 22 -10.29 18.96 10.26
C SER A 22 -9.59 18.00 11.20
N PHE A 23 -8.74 18.53 12.07
CA PHE A 23 -7.95 17.77 13.02
C PHE A 23 -8.25 18.26 14.44
N VAL A 24 -8.46 17.31 15.34
CA VAL A 24 -8.57 17.56 16.77
C VAL A 24 -7.22 17.21 17.40
N THR A 25 -6.73 18.07 18.30
CA THR A 25 -5.47 17.87 18.99
C THR A 25 -5.51 18.44 20.40
N ASP A 26 -4.75 17.83 21.30
CA ASP A 26 -4.42 18.32 22.63
C ASP A 26 -3.14 19.17 22.64
N LEU A 27 -2.46 19.30 21.49
CA LEU A 27 -1.33 20.21 21.32
C LEU A 27 -1.80 21.67 21.22
N PRO A 28 -1.06 22.64 21.77
CA PRO A 28 -1.37 24.05 21.58
C PRO A 28 -1.32 24.43 20.10
N VAL A 29 -2.43 24.97 19.57
CA VAL A 29 -2.49 25.46 18.19
C VAL A 29 -2.20 26.96 18.19
N THR A 30 -1.20 27.36 17.41
CA THR A 30 -0.78 28.75 17.24
C THR A 30 -0.56 29.05 15.75
N VAL A 31 -0.53 30.32 15.38
CA VAL A 31 -0.20 30.74 14.00
C VAL A 31 1.17 30.21 13.56
N GLY A 32 2.12 30.08 14.51
CA GLY A 32 3.48 29.62 14.22
C GLY A 32 3.63 28.11 13.99
N ASN A 33 2.69 27.28 14.44
CA ASN A 33 2.80 25.82 14.34
C ASN A 33 1.66 25.13 13.56
N VAL A 34 0.57 25.85 13.24
CA VAL A 34 -0.60 25.25 12.58
C VAL A 34 -0.26 24.62 11.23
N ALA A 35 0.72 25.17 10.50
CA ALA A 35 1.19 24.60 9.24
C ALA A 35 1.89 23.24 9.42
N GLU A 36 2.72 23.12 10.46
CA GLU A 36 3.40 21.86 10.81
C GLU A 36 2.40 20.83 11.34
N LEU A 37 1.48 21.25 12.23
CA LEU A 37 0.41 20.39 12.74
C LEU A 37 -0.46 19.86 11.59
N ALA A 38 -0.77 20.70 10.59
CA ALA A 38 -1.49 20.27 9.39
C ALA A 38 -0.68 19.30 8.53
N ALA A 39 0.64 19.49 8.39
CA ALA A 39 1.51 18.55 7.70
C ALA A 39 1.52 17.17 8.40
N CYS A 40 1.63 17.15 9.73
CA CYS A 40 1.53 15.93 10.55
C CYS A 40 0.16 15.26 10.39
N GLY A 41 -0.93 16.02 10.48
CA GLY A 41 -2.29 15.51 10.26
C GLY A 41 -2.47 14.88 8.87
N ARG A 42 -1.96 15.52 7.82
CA ARG A 42 -1.97 14.95 6.46
C ARG A 42 -1.09 13.72 6.34
N ALA A 43 0.08 13.69 6.97
CA ALA A 43 0.93 12.50 6.98
C ALA A 43 0.21 11.31 7.63
N ARG A 44 -0.47 11.53 8.76
CA ARG A 44 -1.31 10.52 9.41
C ARG A 44 -2.41 10.02 8.48
N TRP A 45 -3.16 10.94 7.87
CA TRP A 45 -4.22 10.60 6.90
C TRP A 45 -3.67 9.80 5.71
N LYS A 46 -2.49 10.17 5.20
CA LYS A 46 -1.83 9.49 4.08
C LYS A 46 -1.42 8.06 4.46
N ILE A 47 -0.80 7.88 5.63
CA ILE A 47 -0.46 6.53 6.15
C ILE A 47 -1.73 5.68 6.28
N GLU A 48 -2.82 6.24 6.80
CA GLU A 48 -4.09 5.55 6.97
C GLU A 48 -4.72 5.13 5.63
N ASN A 49 -4.77 6.03 4.64
CA ASN A 49 -5.48 5.80 3.38
C ASN A 49 -4.62 5.12 2.30
N GLU A 50 -3.31 5.30 2.31
CA GLU A 50 -2.42 4.72 1.29
C GLU A 50 -1.70 3.47 1.80
N THR A 51 -1.30 3.42 3.08
CA THR A 51 -0.56 2.27 3.61
C THR A 51 -1.49 1.28 4.29
N PHE A 52 -2.22 1.69 5.32
CA PHE A 52 -3.09 0.77 6.06
C PHE A 52 -4.23 0.23 5.21
N ASN A 53 -4.82 1.05 4.34
CA ASN A 53 -5.84 0.57 3.40
C ASN A 53 -5.29 -0.47 2.42
N VAL A 54 -4.05 -0.32 1.93
CA VAL A 54 -3.40 -1.32 1.07
C VAL A 54 -3.11 -2.61 1.86
N LEU A 55 -2.63 -2.48 3.09
CA LEU A 55 -2.37 -3.64 3.94
C LEU A 55 -3.68 -4.41 4.25
N LYS A 56 -4.81 -3.72 4.44
CA LYS A 56 -6.10 -4.35 4.70
C LYS A 56 -6.77 -4.91 3.43
N CYS A 57 -6.90 -4.07 2.40
CA CYS A 57 -7.74 -4.35 1.23
C CYS A 57 -6.96 -4.64 -0.06
N GLY A 58 -5.64 -4.43 -0.08
CA GLY A 58 -4.76 -4.59 -1.24
C GLY A 58 -4.16 -5.99 -1.40
N GLY A 59 -4.78 -7.01 -0.80
CA GLY A 59 -4.36 -8.42 -0.93
C GLY A 59 -3.43 -8.94 0.17
N TYR A 60 -2.98 -8.09 1.10
CA TYR A 60 -2.23 -8.52 2.29
C TYR A 60 -3.15 -8.95 3.45
N ASN A 61 -4.44 -8.61 3.37
CA ASN A 61 -5.49 -9.01 4.32
C ASN A 61 -5.09 -8.77 5.77
N LEU A 62 -4.41 -7.64 6.05
CA LEU A 62 -3.88 -7.30 7.35
C LEU A 62 -5.01 -6.86 8.31
N GLU A 63 -5.87 -7.79 8.67
CA GLU A 63 -7.03 -7.58 9.53
C GLU A 63 -6.85 -8.24 10.91
N HIS A 64 -7.77 -7.96 11.83
CA HIS A 64 -7.83 -8.60 13.15
C HIS A 64 -8.04 -10.13 13.10
N ASN A 65 -8.20 -10.69 11.89
CA ASN A 65 -8.53 -12.09 11.62
C ASN A 65 -7.34 -13.06 11.61
N PHE A 66 -6.09 -12.62 11.82
CA PHE A 66 -4.99 -13.57 12.07
C PHE A 66 -5.15 -14.35 13.40
N GLY A 67 -6.24 -14.07 14.13
CA GLY A 67 -6.69 -14.78 15.31
C GLY A 67 -5.81 -14.48 16.52
N HIS A 68 -6.34 -14.68 17.72
CA HIS A 68 -5.49 -14.87 18.90
C HIS A 68 -4.89 -16.27 18.82
N GLY A 69 -4.07 -16.52 17.80
CA GLY A 69 -3.38 -17.79 17.61
C GLY A 69 -2.75 -18.21 18.93
N LYS A 70 -3.01 -19.46 19.33
CA LYS A 70 -2.80 -19.93 20.71
C LYS A 70 -1.38 -19.67 21.22
N ASP A 71 -0.39 -19.62 20.32
CA ASP A 71 0.95 -19.08 20.57
C ASP A 71 1.56 -18.50 19.28
N THR A 72 1.85 -17.19 19.24
CA THR A 72 2.68 -16.47 18.22
C THR A 72 2.26 -16.50 16.73
N LEU A 73 1.32 -17.35 16.31
CA LEU A 73 0.93 -17.49 14.90
C LEU A 73 0.51 -16.16 14.24
N ALA A 74 -0.27 -15.36 14.97
CA ALA A 74 -0.67 -14.04 14.47
C ALA A 74 0.52 -13.11 14.26
N SER A 75 1.48 -13.12 15.19
CA SER A 75 2.72 -12.33 15.07
C SER A 75 3.55 -12.77 13.87
N VAL A 76 3.66 -14.09 13.61
CA VAL A 76 4.38 -14.62 12.45
C VAL A 76 3.70 -14.19 11.14
N LEU A 77 2.37 -14.33 11.04
CA LEU A 77 1.63 -13.94 9.83
C LEU A 77 1.70 -12.43 9.58
N VAL A 78 1.66 -11.61 10.63
CA VAL A 78 1.86 -10.15 10.51
C VAL A 78 3.26 -9.85 10.00
N VAL A 79 4.31 -10.45 10.57
CA VAL A 79 5.70 -10.23 10.11
C VAL A 79 5.88 -10.64 8.65
N LEU A 80 5.37 -11.81 8.25
CA LEU A 80 5.44 -12.27 6.86
C LEU A 80 4.71 -11.31 5.90
N ASN A 81 3.54 -10.80 6.28
CA ASN A 81 2.82 -9.81 5.49
C ASN A 81 3.59 -8.49 5.35
N LEU A 82 4.18 -7.99 6.44
CA LEU A 82 4.99 -6.77 6.41
C LEU A 82 6.24 -6.94 5.54
N LEU A 83 6.90 -8.11 5.62
CA LEU A 83 8.04 -8.43 4.75
C LEU A 83 7.63 -8.53 3.28
N ALA A 84 6.50 -9.18 2.98
CA ALA A 84 5.97 -9.24 1.62
C ALA A 84 5.64 -7.84 1.09
N PHE A 85 5.01 -6.99 1.91
CA PHE A 85 4.72 -5.60 1.58
C PHE A 85 6.00 -4.83 1.22
N ALA A 86 7.00 -4.86 2.11
CA ALA A 86 8.28 -4.21 1.86
C ALA A 86 8.98 -4.74 0.61
N ASN A 87 9.01 -6.07 0.42
CA ASN A 87 9.64 -6.68 -0.74
C ASN A 87 8.96 -6.30 -2.06
N HIS A 88 7.62 -6.29 -2.10
CA HIS A 88 6.87 -5.86 -3.29
C HIS A 88 7.09 -4.38 -3.60
N THR A 89 7.18 -3.53 -2.57
CA THR A 89 7.53 -2.11 -2.73
C THR A 89 8.94 -1.96 -3.31
N VAL A 90 9.94 -2.64 -2.73
CA VAL A 90 11.32 -2.61 -3.23
C VAL A 90 11.40 -3.13 -4.66
N ALA A 91 10.72 -4.23 -4.98
CA ALA A 91 10.68 -4.78 -6.34
C ALA A 91 10.08 -3.78 -7.34
N SER A 92 9.00 -3.09 -6.95
CA SER A 92 8.36 -2.08 -7.80
C SER A 92 9.26 -0.86 -8.04
N LEU A 93 10.12 -0.51 -7.08
CA LEU A 93 11.07 0.61 -7.19
C LEU A 93 12.36 0.24 -7.93
N ALA A 94 12.90 -0.95 -7.67
CA ALA A 94 14.26 -1.33 -8.06
C ALA A 94 14.33 -2.35 -9.21
N VAL A 95 13.25 -3.08 -9.52
CA VAL A 95 13.28 -4.18 -10.50
C VAL A 95 12.44 -3.81 -11.74
N PRO A 96 13.06 -3.40 -12.86
CA PRO A 96 12.34 -3.01 -14.07
C PRO A 96 11.44 -4.13 -14.62
N ALA A 97 11.94 -5.37 -14.64
CA ALA A 97 11.16 -6.53 -15.13
C ALA A 97 9.89 -6.78 -14.31
N TRP A 98 9.91 -6.48 -13.00
CA TRP A 98 8.72 -6.56 -12.14
C TRP A 98 7.68 -5.52 -12.56
N ARG A 99 8.10 -4.27 -12.78
CA ARG A 99 7.21 -3.21 -13.29
C ARG A 99 6.62 -3.56 -14.65
N THR A 100 7.44 -4.07 -15.57
CA THR A 100 6.99 -4.48 -16.90
C THR A 100 5.95 -5.60 -16.82
N ALA A 101 6.21 -6.63 -16.01
CA ALA A 101 5.26 -7.73 -15.81
C ALA A 101 3.96 -7.26 -15.16
N LEU A 102 4.03 -6.39 -14.15
CA LEU A 102 2.86 -5.81 -13.49
C LEU A 102 2.02 -4.98 -14.47
N ALA A 103 2.67 -4.11 -15.26
CA ALA A 103 2.02 -3.29 -16.27
C ALA A 103 1.32 -4.15 -17.34
N ALA A 104 1.96 -5.24 -17.77
CA ALA A 104 1.39 -6.16 -18.75
C ALA A 104 0.12 -6.88 -18.24
N LYS A 105 -0.03 -7.08 -16.91
CA LYS A 105 -1.23 -7.71 -16.31
C LYS A 105 -2.30 -6.70 -15.89
N GLY A 106 -1.93 -5.43 -15.78
CA GLY A 106 -2.80 -4.33 -15.38
C GLY A 106 -3.12 -4.37 -13.89
N ALA A 107 -4.00 -5.27 -13.47
CA ALA A 107 -4.38 -5.40 -12.07
C ALA A 107 -3.36 -6.25 -11.28
N THR A 108 -2.93 -5.74 -10.12
CA THR A 108 -1.91 -6.39 -9.26
C THR A 108 -2.25 -7.84 -8.90
N TYR A 109 -3.52 -8.15 -8.62
CA TYR A 109 -3.91 -9.53 -8.31
C TYR A 109 -3.65 -10.50 -9.47
N ARG A 110 -3.82 -10.07 -10.72
CA ARG A 110 -3.56 -10.90 -11.91
C ARG A 110 -2.10 -11.26 -12.03
N PHE A 111 -1.21 -10.32 -11.72
CA PHE A 111 0.23 -10.58 -11.68
C PHE A 111 0.56 -11.71 -10.67
N PHE A 112 0.02 -11.63 -9.45
CA PHE A 112 0.24 -12.67 -8.44
C PHE A 112 -0.42 -14.01 -8.79
N GLU A 113 -1.59 -14.01 -9.44
CA GLU A 113 -2.22 -15.23 -9.95
C GLU A 113 -1.35 -15.92 -11.02
N HIS A 114 -0.76 -15.16 -11.94
CA HIS A 114 0.19 -15.70 -12.91
C HIS A 114 1.43 -16.26 -12.21
N LEU A 115 2.01 -15.51 -11.27
CA LEU A 115 3.18 -15.94 -10.51
C LEU A 115 2.92 -17.26 -9.78
N ARG A 116 1.78 -17.38 -9.08
CA ARG A 116 1.33 -18.62 -8.42
C ARG A 116 1.13 -19.76 -9.41
N THR A 117 0.47 -19.49 -10.52
CA THR A 117 0.13 -20.53 -11.51
C THR A 117 1.37 -21.10 -12.17
N ILE A 118 2.24 -20.26 -12.75
CA ILE A 118 3.38 -20.76 -13.52
C ILE A 118 4.44 -21.44 -12.65
N THR A 119 4.65 -20.95 -11.41
CA THR A 119 5.59 -21.57 -10.47
C THR A 119 5.11 -22.92 -9.94
N THR A 120 3.81 -23.21 -10.08
CA THR A 120 3.26 -24.55 -9.78
C THR A 120 3.73 -25.61 -10.80
N TYR A 121 4.03 -25.20 -12.04
CA TYR A 121 4.30 -26.12 -13.14
C TYR A 121 5.71 -26.01 -13.74
N VAL A 122 6.38 -24.87 -13.55
CA VAL A 122 7.65 -24.55 -14.21
C VAL A 122 8.67 -24.04 -13.20
N VAL A 123 9.85 -24.67 -13.22
CA VAL A 123 11.03 -24.17 -12.51
C VAL A 123 11.82 -23.28 -13.45
N PHE A 124 11.97 -22.01 -13.09
CA PHE A 124 12.72 -21.03 -13.87
C PHE A 124 14.18 -20.96 -13.42
N GLN A 125 15.09 -20.70 -14.36
CA GLN A 125 16.52 -20.58 -14.07
C GLN A 125 16.83 -19.42 -13.13
N ASN A 126 16.09 -18.32 -13.24
CA ASN A 126 16.23 -17.16 -12.37
C ASN A 126 14.98 -16.28 -12.41
N TRP A 127 14.98 -15.24 -11.57
CA TRP A 127 13.88 -14.31 -11.41
C TRP A 127 13.54 -13.53 -12.68
N ALA A 128 14.54 -13.18 -13.50
CA ALA A 128 14.30 -12.45 -14.75
C ALA A 128 13.49 -13.30 -15.72
N HIS A 129 13.84 -14.57 -15.92
CA HIS A 129 13.10 -15.49 -16.80
C HIS A 129 11.66 -15.68 -16.34
N LEU A 130 11.42 -15.80 -15.03
CA LEU A 130 10.07 -15.87 -14.47
C LEU A 130 9.25 -14.60 -14.80
N LEU A 131 9.82 -13.42 -14.55
CA LEU A 131 9.12 -12.15 -14.77
C LEU A 131 8.87 -11.86 -16.25
N HIS A 132 9.81 -12.20 -17.14
CA HIS A 132 9.61 -12.10 -18.58
C HIS A 132 8.50 -13.04 -19.05
N ALA A 133 8.47 -14.29 -18.58
CA ALA A 133 7.40 -15.22 -18.89
C ALA A 133 6.03 -14.71 -18.42
N ILE A 134 5.96 -14.07 -17.24
CA ILE A 134 4.72 -13.40 -16.80
C ILE A 134 4.39 -12.26 -17.77
N ALA A 135 5.32 -11.36 -18.07
CA ALA A 135 5.06 -10.20 -18.93
C ALA A 135 4.51 -10.61 -20.30
N GLU A 136 5.09 -11.62 -20.93
CA GLU A 136 4.77 -12.09 -22.28
C GLU A 136 3.54 -13.00 -22.35
N ALA A 137 3.07 -13.55 -21.23
CA ALA A 137 1.89 -14.41 -21.23
C ALA A 137 0.63 -13.63 -21.68
N ASP A 138 0.24 -13.76 -22.94
CA ASP A 138 -1.01 -13.18 -23.43
C ASP A 138 -2.19 -13.75 -22.66
N ILE A 139 -2.95 -12.87 -22.02
CA ILE A 139 -4.22 -13.25 -21.41
C ILE A 139 -5.22 -13.30 -22.54
N ARG A 140 -5.35 -14.47 -23.16
CA ARG A 140 -6.46 -14.72 -24.09
C ARG A 140 -7.75 -14.77 -23.27
N PRO A 141 -8.76 -13.94 -23.56
CA PRO A 141 -10.09 -14.17 -23.02
C PRO A 141 -10.58 -15.55 -23.50
N PRO A 142 -11.48 -16.21 -22.74
CA PRO A 142 -12.07 -17.49 -23.15
C PRO A 142 -12.78 -17.39 -24.51
#